data_AF-A0A413WG55-F1
#
_entry.id   AF-A0A413WG55-F1
#
_cell.length_a   1.000
_cell.length_b   1.000
_cell.length_c   1.000
_cell.angle_alpha   90.00
_cell.angle_beta   90.00
_cell.angle_gamma   90.00
#
_symmetry.space_group_name_H-M   'P 1'
#
loop_
_entity.id
_entity.type
_entity.pdbx_description
1 polymer ?
#
loop_
_entity_poly.entity_id
_entity_poly.type
_entity_poly.pdbx_seq_one_letter_code
_entity_poly.pdbx_strand_id
1 'polypeptide(L)'
;MNIRTMIEEINQVYLGNPTVVELCVTSLLANGHVLLEDVPGTGKTMLAKTLATSFHGDFSRIQFTADLLPSDIVGSDFFNLKTQEFENKQGPIFANIVLIDEINRAVPRTQSALLEAMEERQVTVGGKTYHLPTPFFVIATQNPIESSGTFSLPDAQLDRFMMCLHTGYPTEEFELQLLEESVTETRKAVLANVDFEQLLQYRADAMKIYISKDVLRYIVSIATASRSHRNVQTGISPRATIALSKAAQSYAYIQNRDYVTPEDIKFLAPYVFAHRLTLTLEGEIKSSKAMVMEELLATVPVPVEMGM
;
A
#
# COMPACT_ATOMS: atom_id res chain seq x y z
N MET A 1 12.14 -19.73 9.37
CA MET A 1 10.70 -19.76 9.03
C MET A 1 10.54 -19.07 7.67
N ASN A 2 9.54 -19.37 6.85
CA ASN A 2 9.41 -18.78 5.50
C ASN A 2 8.33 -17.70 5.53
N ILE A 3 8.55 -16.58 4.84
CA ILE A 3 7.56 -15.50 4.65
C ILE A 3 6.22 -16.00 4.11
N ARG A 4 6.23 -17.12 3.36
CA ARG A 4 5.02 -17.79 2.88
C ARG A 4 4.14 -18.33 4.01
N THR A 5 4.74 -18.86 5.08
CA THR A 5 3.98 -19.31 6.26
C THR A 5 3.24 -18.15 6.92
N MET A 6 3.88 -16.98 7.00
CA MET A 6 3.23 -15.76 7.49
C MET A 6 2.04 -15.36 6.60
N ILE A 7 2.17 -15.41 5.28
CA ILE A 7 1.07 -15.13 4.35
C ILE A 7 -0.08 -16.13 4.51
N GLU A 8 0.22 -17.42 4.61
CA GLU A 8 -0.77 -18.48 4.82
C GLU A 8 -1.54 -18.30 6.14
N GLU A 9 -0.87 -17.91 7.22
CA GLU A 9 -1.50 -17.62 8.50
C GLU A 9 -2.37 -16.36 8.46
N ILE A 10 -1.91 -15.31 7.76
CA ILE A 10 -2.71 -14.11 7.54
C ILE A 10 -3.99 -14.48 6.76
N ASN A 11 -3.88 -15.29 5.70
CA ASN A 11 -5.04 -15.72 4.90
C ASN A 11 -6.01 -16.61 5.69
N GLN A 12 -5.55 -17.34 6.71
CA GLN A 12 -6.45 -18.11 7.58
C GLN A 12 -7.31 -17.24 8.51
N VAL A 13 -6.87 -16.00 8.77
CA VAL A 13 -7.61 -15.07 9.65
C VAL A 13 -8.32 -14.00 8.83
N TYR A 14 -7.69 -13.52 7.75
CA TYR A 14 -8.27 -12.61 6.79
C TYR A 14 -9.10 -13.38 5.76
N LEU A 15 -10.40 -13.47 6.02
CA LEU A 15 -11.41 -14.00 5.10
C LEU A 15 -11.72 -12.98 3.98
N GLY A 16 -10.74 -12.74 3.12
CA GLY A 16 -10.89 -11.87 1.95
C GLY A 16 -10.01 -12.36 0.79
N ASN A 17 -9.83 -11.52 -0.23
CA ASN A 17 -9.07 -11.89 -1.42
C ASN A 17 -7.59 -12.15 -1.04
N PRO A 18 -7.06 -13.39 -1.20
CA PRO A 18 -5.67 -13.72 -0.83
C PRO A 18 -4.63 -12.89 -1.59
N THR A 19 -4.97 -12.45 -2.81
CA THR A 19 -4.12 -11.58 -3.63
C THR A 19 -3.84 -10.25 -2.94
N VAL A 20 -4.81 -9.71 -2.19
CA VAL A 20 -4.66 -8.45 -1.46
C VAL A 20 -3.63 -8.61 -0.34
N VAL A 21 -3.64 -9.75 0.35
CA VAL A 21 -2.63 -10.08 1.36
C VAL A 21 -1.24 -10.13 0.74
N GLU A 22 -1.09 -10.85 -0.38
CA GLU A 22 0.19 -10.93 -1.10
C GLU A 22 0.69 -9.55 -1.54
N LEU A 23 -0.18 -8.70 -2.09
CA LEU A 23 0.18 -7.35 -2.54
C LEU A 23 0.51 -6.41 -1.36
N CYS A 24 -0.19 -6.55 -0.22
CA CYS A 24 0.14 -5.83 1.00
C CYS A 24 1.51 -6.25 1.56
N VAL A 25 1.80 -7.55 1.63
CA VAL A 25 3.12 -8.05 2.07
C VAL A 25 4.20 -7.64 1.08
N THR A 26 3.93 -7.71 -0.23
CA THR A 26 4.84 -7.22 -1.29
C THR A 26 5.20 -5.75 -1.05
N SER A 27 4.20 -4.90 -0.80
CA SER A 27 4.42 -3.47 -0.52
C SER A 27 5.17 -3.23 0.79
N LEU A 28 4.84 -3.98 1.85
CA LEU A 28 5.55 -3.93 3.14
C LEU A 28 7.04 -4.25 2.96
N LEU A 29 7.35 -5.28 2.17
CA LEU A 29 8.73 -5.68 1.91
C LEU A 29 9.48 -4.66 1.05
N ALA A 30 8.79 -4.11 0.04
CA ALA A 30 9.32 -3.09 -0.86
C ALA A 30 9.42 -1.69 -0.21
N ASN A 31 9.04 -1.57 1.08
CA ASN A 31 9.01 -0.31 1.82
C ASN A 31 8.05 0.74 1.26
N GLY A 32 6.98 0.30 0.60
CA GLY A 32 5.92 1.14 0.05
C GLY A 32 4.72 1.26 0.98
N HIS A 33 3.75 2.09 0.61
CA HIS A 33 2.44 2.21 1.26
C HIS A 33 1.33 1.77 0.30
N VAL A 34 0.18 1.37 0.84
CA VAL A 34 -0.96 0.87 0.06
C VAL A 34 -2.17 1.78 0.23
N LEU A 35 -2.84 2.07 -0.88
CA LEU A 35 -4.16 2.68 -0.91
C LEU A 35 -5.18 1.60 -1.30
N LEU A 36 -6.24 1.44 -0.51
CA LEU A 36 -7.34 0.53 -0.78
C LEU A 36 -8.56 1.35 -1.23
N GLU A 37 -8.98 1.16 -2.46
CA GLU A 37 -10.21 1.77 -2.98
C GLU A 37 -11.35 0.78 -2.84
N ASP A 38 -12.32 1.08 -1.96
CA ASP A 38 -13.36 0.12 -1.66
C ASP A 38 -14.57 0.68 -0.91
N VAL A 39 -15.60 -0.16 -0.83
CA VAL A 39 -16.77 0.00 0.02
C VAL A 39 -16.50 -0.46 1.46
N PRO A 40 -17.24 0.07 2.45
CA PRO A 40 -17.14 -0.37 3.84
C PRO A 40 -17.43 -1.86 4.01
N GLY A 41 -16.79 -2.50 5.01
CA GLY A 41 -17.13 -3.86 5.45
C GLY A 41 -16.24 -5.01 4.94
N THR A 42 -15.20 -4.74 4.16
CA THR A 42 -14.35 -5.77 3.50
C THR A 42 -13.18 -6.29 4.36
N GLY A 43 -13.29 -6.22 5.68
CA GLY A 43 -12.30 -6.79 6.60
C GLY A 43 -10.94 -6.06 6.66
N LYS A 44 -10.84 -4.83 6.16
CA LYS A 44 -9.58 -4.05 6.12
C LYS A 44 -8.90 -3.88 7.48
N THR A 45 -9.69 -3.63 8.53
CA THR A 45 -9.20 -3.58 9.91
C THR A 45 -8.60 -4.89 10.36
N MET A 46 -9.21 -6.01 9.95
CA MET A 46 -8.70 -7.34 10.26
C MET A 46 -7.38 -7.61 9.53
N LEU A 47 -7.28 -7.25 8.25
CA LEU A 47 -6.05 -7.35 7.46
C LEU A 47 -4.90 -6.57 8.13
N ALA A 48 -5.11 -5.28 8.41
CA ALA A 48 -4.07 -4.42 8.98
C ALA A 48 -3.62 -4.89 10.38
N LYS A 49 -4.57 -5.25 11.25
CA LYS A 49 -4.27 -5.76 12.60
C LYS A 49 -3.54 -7.11 12.54
N THR A 50 -3.96 -7.99 11.63
CA THR A 50 -3.35 -9.31 11.44
C THR A 50 -1.93 -9.19 10.92
N LEU A 51 -1.69 -8.30 9.95
CA LEU A 51 -0.35 -7.97 9.48
C LEU A 51 0.54 -7.48 10.62
N ALA A 52 0.09 -6.52 11.43
CA ALA A 52 0.88 -6.03 12.57
C ALA A 52 1.22 -7.15 13.57
N THR A 53 0.20 -7.94 13.93
CA THR A 53 0.35 -9.04 14.89
C THR A 53 1.34 -10.10 14.39
N SER A 54 1.36 -10.39 13.08
CA SER A 54 2.19 -11.45 12.50
C SER A 54 3.70 -11.28 12.73
N PHE A 55 4.16 -10.04 12.98
CA PHE A 55 5.56 -9.72 13.26
C PHE A 55 5.80 -9.03 14.62
N HIS A 56 4.82 -9.10 15.54
CA HIS A 56 4.84 -8.38 16.82
C HIS A 56 4.95 -6.85 16.69
N GLY A 57 4.42 -6.26 15.62
CA GLY A 57 4.41 -4.83 15.40
C GLY A 57 3.22 -4.12 16.07
N ASP A 58 3.40 -2.83 16.34
CA ASP A 58 2.34 -1.97 16.82
C ASP A 58 1.31 -1.68 15.72
N PHE A 59 0.04 -1.71 16.09
CA PHE A 59 -1.09 -1.36 15.21
C PHE A 59 -1.77 -0.09 15.69
N SER A 60 -2.06 0.80 14.76
CA SER A 60 -2.87 1.98 15.00
C SER A 60 -3.91 2.16 13.91
N ARG A 61 -5.09 2.66 14.30
CA ARG A 61 -6.19 2.96 13.38
C ARG A 61 -6.60 4.42 13.55
N ILE A 62 -6.68 5.14 12.44
CA ILE A 62 -7.07 6.55 12.40
C ILE A 62 -8.25 6.69 11.44
N GLN A 63 -9.37 7.18 11.95
CA GLN A 63 -10.51 7.55 11.12
C GLN A 63 -10.35 8.99 10.66
N PHE A 64 -10.35 9.23 9.35
CA PHE A 64 -10.29 10.59 8.83
C PHE A 64 -11.69 11.21 8.79
N THR A 65 -11.77 12.41 9.33
CA THR A 65 -12.99 13.23 9.40
C THR A 65 -12.65 14.66 9.00
N ALA A 66 -13.66 15.46 8.64
CA ALA A 66 -13.47 16.82 8.15
C ALA A 66 -12.88 17.77 9.21
N ASP A 67 -13.04 17.45 10.49
CA ASP A 67 -12.55 18.19 11.65
C ASP A 67 -11.19 17.71 12.17
N LEU A 68 -10.66 16.60 11.63
CA LEU A 68 -9.38 16.04 12.07
C LEU A 68 -8.23 17.02 11.80
N LEU A 69 -7.47 17.34 12.86
CA LEU A 69 -6.33 18.24 12.76
C LEU A 69 -5.03 17.45 12.52
N PRO A 70 -4.01 18.07 11.90
CA PRO A 70 -2.68 17.44 11.78
C PRO A 70 -2.12 16.96 13.12
N SER A 71 -2.34 17.71 14.21
CA SER A 71 -1.90 17.37 15.57
C SER A 71 -2.55 16.10 16.12
N ASP A 72 -3.74 15.74 15.65
CA ASP A 72 -4.41 14.51 16.07
C ASP A 72 -3.77 13.26 15.43
N ILE A 73 -2.97 13.44 14.38
CA ILE A 73 -2.24 12.39 13.68
C ILE A 73 -0.80 12.31 14.19
N VAL A 74 -0.08 13.44 14.17
CA VAL A 74 1.35 13.49 14.51
C VAL A 74 1.61 13.64 16.00
N GLY A 75 0.61 14.08 16.77
CA GLY A 75 0.75 14.39 18.18
C GLY A 75 0.94 15.88 18.44
N SER A 76 0.99 16.23 19.71
CA SER A 76 1.13 17.61 20.17
C SER A 76 1.87 17.67 21.51
N ASP A 77 2.48 18.83 21.77
CA ASP A 77 3.00 19.14 23.09
C ASP A 77 1.84 19.60 23.98
N PHE A 78 1.76 19.03 25.18
CA PHE A 78 0.84 19.47 26.21
C PHE A 78 1.62 19.88 27.44
N PHE A 79 1.12 20.89 28.14
CA PHE A 79 1.74 21.34 29.38
C PHE A 79 1.26 20.46 30.53
N ASN A 80 2.16 19.68 31.11
CA ASN A 80 1.84 18.85 32.26
C ASN A 80 1.85 19.73 33.52
N LEU A 81 0.65 19.98 34.08
CA LEU A 81 0.46 20.82 35.26
C LEU A 81 1.18 20.32 36.52
N LYS A 82 1.53 19.02 36.59
CA LYS A 82 2.24 18.43 37.74
C LYS A 82 3.74 18.67 37.67
N THR A 83 4.34 18.46 36.49
CA THR A 83 5.78 18.63 36.27
C THR A 83 6.14 20.08 35.89
N GLN A 84 5.16 20.88 35.49
CA GLN A 84 5.33 22.23 34.92
C GLN A 84 6.21 22.22 33.66
N GLU A 85 6.22 21.10 32.93
CA GLU A 85 7.00 20.91 31.72
C GLU A 85 6.08 20.62 30.52
N PHE A 86 6.56 20.98 29.33
CA PHE A 86 5.92 20.56 28.09
C PHE A 86 6.31 19.10 27.80
N GLU A 87 5.32 18.22 27.82
CA GLU A 87 5.46 16.82 27.44
C GLU A 87 4.90 16.61 26.04
N ASN A 88 5.64 15.88 25.21
CA ASN A 88 5.17 15.52 23.89
C ASN A 88 4.31 14.26 23.99
N LYS A 89 3.07 14.35 23.51
CA LYS A 89 2.22 13.17 23.31
C LYS A 89 2.30 12.76 21.85
N GLN A 90 3.00 11.65 21.59
CA GLN A 90 3.07 11.04 20.27
C GLN A 90 1.67 10.71 19.76
N GLY A 91 1.41 11.04 18.50
CA GLY A 91 0.14 10.75 17.84
C GLY A 91 0.01 9.29 17.41
N PRO A 92 -1.17 8.90 16.90
CA PRO A 92 -1.45 7.55 16.45
C PRO A 92 -0.62 7.12 15.22
N ILE A 93 0.11 8.03 14.56
CA ILE A 93 1.01 7.66 13.45
C ILE A 93 2.26 6.89 13.91
N PHE A 94 2.59 6.92 15.20
CA PHE A 94 3.73 6.19 15.78
C PHE A 94 3.39 4.72 16.04
N ALA A 95 3.13 3.97 14.96
CA ALA A 95 2.94 2.52 14.99
C ALA A 95 3.58 1.87 13.75
N ASN A 96 3.84 0.57 13.78
CA ASN A 96 4.42 -0.14 12.64
C ASN A 96 3.44 -0.27 11.48
N ILE A 97 2.18 -0.55 11.79
CA ILE A 97 1.08 -0.60 10.82
C ILE A 97 0.05 0.46 11.21
N VAL A 98 -0.18 1.42 10.32
CA VAL A 98 -1.21 2.45 10.47
C VAL A 98 -2.29 2.23 9.42
N LEU A 99 -3.50 1.90 9.88
CA LEU A 99 -4.70 1.89 9.05
C LEU A 99 -5.36 3.27 9.09
N ILE A 100 -5.60 3.82 7.91
CA ILE A 100 -6.24 5.13 7.75
C ILE A 100 -7.53 4.94 6.99
N ASP A 101 -8.64 5.16 7.67
CA ASP A 101 -9.95 5.03 7.06
C ASP A 101 -10.41 6.35 6.46
N GLU A 102 -10.85 6.30 5.21
CA GLU A 102 -11.48 7.41 4.49
C GLU A 102 -10.58 8.64 4.38
N ILE A 103 -9.34 8.46 3.90
CA ILE A 103 -8.33 9.52 3.75
C ILE A 103 -8.87 10.74 2.98
N ASN A 104 -9.82 10.52 2.06
CA ASN A 104 -10.49 11.55 1.28
C ASN A 104 -11.51 12.38 2.09
N ARG A 105 -11.80 12.10 3.36
CA ARG A 105 -12.71 12.93 4.18
C ARG A 105 -12.01 14.04 4.95
N ALA A 106 -10.70 13.95 5.15
CA ALA A 106 -9.95 15.01 5.81
C ALA A 106 -9.60 16.14 4.84
N VAL A 107 -9.48 17.35 5.39
CA VAL A 107 -9.07 18.52 4.62
C VAL A 107 -7.63 18.36 4.06
N PRO A 108 -7.28 19.02 2.93
CA PRO A 108 -5.98 18.85 2.27
C PRO A 108 -4.76 19.08 3.17
N ARG A 109 -4.86 19.98 4.15
CA ARG A 109 -3.78 20.24 5.12
C ARG A 109 -3.48 19.02 5.99
N THR A 110 -4.51 18.32 6.44
CA THR A 110 -4.39 17.12 7.28
C THR A 110 -3.88 15.93 6.47
N GLN A 111 -4.36 15.77 5.24
CA GLN A 111 -3.80 14.80 4.27
C GLN A 111 -2.31 15.05 4.03
N SER A 112 -1.90 16.30 3.84
CA SER A 112 -0.51 16.67 3.58
C SER A 112 0.41 16.30 4.73
N ALA A 113 -0.01 16.53 5.99
CA ALA A 113 0.78 16.18 7.17
C ALA A 113 1.07 14.66 7.27
N LEU A 114 0.06 13.83 6.98
CA LEU A 114 0.23 12.38 6.89
C LEU A 114 1.22 12.00 5.77
N LEU A 115 1.02 12.56 4.58
CA LEU A 115 1.80 12.21 3.39
C LEU A 115 3.26 12.65 3.50
N GLU A 116 3.52 13.75 4.18
CA GLU A 116 4.87 14.19 4.55
C GLU A 116 5.51 13.18 5.50
N ALA A 117 4.78 12.74 6.54
CA ALA A 117 5.28 11.72 7.46
C ALA A 117 5.58 10.38 6.76
N MET A 118 4.79 9.99 5.75
CA MET A 118 5.03 8.81 4.92
C MET A 118 6.32 8.93 4.09
N GLU A 119 6.59 10.10 3.51
CA GLU A 119 7.77 10.33 2.68
C GLU A 119 9.04 10.44 3.53
N GLU A 120 9.00 11.31 4.55
CA GLU A 120 10.17 11.69 5.36
C GLU A 120 10.45 10.69 6.49
N ARG A 121 9.47 9.84 6.85
CA ARG A 121 9.55 8.86 7.95
C ARG A 121 9.90 9.49 9.31
N GLN A 122 9.57 10.76 9.44
CA GLN A 122 9.75 11.55 10.64
C GLN A 122 8.70 12.64 10.68
N VAL A 123 8.42 13.14 11.87
CA VAL A 123 7.52 14.28 12.08
C VAL A 123 8.18 15.28 12.99
N THR A 124 7.91 16.57 12.77
CA THR A 124 8.40 17.64 13.64
C THR A 124 7.24 18.22 14.43
N VAL A 125 7.31 18.11 15.77
CA VAL A 125 6.31 18.63 16.70
C VAL A 125 7.03 19.53 17.70
N GLY A 126 6.55 20.77 17.86
CA GLY A 126 7.14 21.73 18.82
C GLY A 126 8.61 22.06 18.56
N GLY A 127 9.09 21.93 17.32
CA GLY A 127 10.50 22.15 16.96
C GLY A 127 11.43 20.96 17.25
N LYS A 128 10.91 19.83 17.75
CA LYS A 128 11.65 18.57 17.90
C LYS A 128 11.22 17.58 16.82
N THR A 129 12.20 16.93 16.20
CA THR A 129 11.97 15.90 15.18
C THR A 129 11.96 14.51 15.82
N TYR A 130 10.95 13.72 15.48
CA TYR A 130 10.76 12.35 15.96
C TYR A 130 10.70 11.41 14.76
N HIS A 131 11.49 10.33 14.81
CA HIS A 131 11.46 9.29 13.78
C HIS A 131 10.29 8.33 13.99
N LEU A 132 9.66 7.91 12.90
CA LEU A 132 8.62 6.89 12.94
C LEU A 132 9.22 5.49 13.16
N PRO A 133 8.47 4.55 13.74
CA PRO A 133 8.91 3.17 13.91
C PRO A 133 9.32 2.56 12.57
N THR A 134 10.39 1.77 12.55
CA THR A 134 10.68 0.89 11.39
C THR A 134 10.16 -0.50 11.72
N PRO A 135 9.57 -1.28 10.79
CA PRO A 135 8.99 -0.79 9.55
C PRO A 135 7.83 0.17 9.86
N PHE A 136 7.66 1.18 9.00
CA PHE A 136 6.49 2.06 8.97
C PHE A 136 5.69 1.74 7.71
N PHE A 137 4.49 1.21 7.87
CA PHE A 137 3.62 0.82 6.77
C PHE A 137 2.23 1.42 6.96
N VAL A 138 1.70 2.01 5.89
CA VAL A 138 0.41 2.70 5.91
C VAL A 138 -0.49 2.00 4.92
N ILE A 139 -1.68 1.64 5.41
CA ILE A 139 -2.79 1.16 4.60
C ILE A 139 -3.84 2.25 4.70
N ALA A 140 -4.00 3.05 3.64
CA ALA A 140 -5.05 4.06 3.58
C ALA A 140 -6.26 3.50 2.81
N THR A 141 -7.45 3.98 3.13
CA THR A 141 -8.68 3.62 2.41
C THR A 141 -9.34 4.88 1.89
N GLN A 142 -9.94 4.79 0.70
CA GLN A 142 -10.83 5.83 0.18
C GLN A 142 -12.05 5.19 -0.47
N ASN A 143 -13.21 5.81 -0.25
CA ASN A 143 -14.44 5.40 -0.93
C ASN A 143 -14.64 6.30 -2.17
N PRO A 144 -14.59 5.74 -3.39
CA PRO A 144 -14.72 6.54 -4.61
C PRO A 144 -16.15 7.01 -4.89
N ILE A 145 -17.16 6.44 -4.23
CA ILE A 145 -18.59 6.71 -4.51
C ILE A 145 -19.09 7.95 -3.73
N GLU A 146 -18.51 8.23 -2.57
CA GLU A 146 -18.91 9.36 -1.73
C GLU A 146 -18.31 10.68 -2.25
N SER A 147 -19.10 11.44 -2.98
CA SER A 147 -18.73 12.76 -3.53
C SER A 147 -19.09 13.95 -2.63
N SER A 148 -19.95 13.75 -1.63
CA SER A 148 -20.37 14.81 -0.72
C SER A 148 -19.43 14.91 0.48
N GLY A 149 -18.76 16.05 0.62
CA GLY A 149 -17.88 16.30 1.77
C GLY A 149 -16.54 15.56 1.71
N THR A 150 -16.08 15.18 0.52
CA THR A 150 -14.77 14.55 0.30
C THR A 150 -13.83 15.45 -0.50
N PHE A 151 -12.53 15.27 -0.27
CA PHE A 151 -11.40 15.94 -0.89
C PHE A 151 -10.54 14.89 -1.58
N SER A 152 -10.63 14.82 -2.91
CA SER A 152 -9.82 13.90 -3.70
C SER A 152 -8.33 14.18 -3.52
N LEU A 153 -7.53 13.11 -3.40
CA LEU A 153 -6.08 13.21 -3.37
C LEU A 153 -5.57 13.67 -4.75
N PRO A 154 -4.80 14.77 -4.84
CA PRO A 154 -4.09 15.13 -6.05
C PRO A 154 -3.18 14.00 -6.55
N ASP A 155 -2.92 13.92 -7.86
CA ASP A 155 -2.05 12.89 -8.45
C ASP A 155 -0.66 12.83 -7.78
N ALA A 156 -0.09 13.98 -7.43
CA ALA A 156 1.19 14.06 -6.72
C ALA A 156 1.16 13.44 -5.31
N GLN A 157 -0.02 13.38 -4.68
CA GLN A 157 -0.23 12.73 -3.39
C GLN A 157 -0.45 11.22 -3.57
N LEU A 158 -1.25 10.83 -4.55
CA LEU A 158 -1.46 9.41 -4.91
C LEU A 158 -0.14 8.71 -5.28
N ASP A 159 0.80 9.41 -5.91
CA ASP A 159 2.12 8.88 -6.27
C ASP A 159 2.95 8.39 -5.07
N ARG A 160 2.65 8.86 -3.84
CA ARG A 160 3.29 8.38 -2.59
C ARG A 160 2.85 6.99 -2.18
N PHE A 161 1.70 6.51 -2.65
CA PHE A 161 1.28 5.13 -2.46
C PHE A 161 1.94 4.25 -3.53
N MET A 162 2.63 3.21 -3.09
CA MET A 162 3.28 2.26 -4.00
C MET A 162 2.24 1.54 -4.85
N MET A 163 1.18 1.04 -4.20
CA MET A 163 0.08 0.34 -4.86
C MET A 163 -1.27 0.96 -4.52
N CYS A 164 -2.15 0.99 -5.52
CA CYS A 164 -3.59 1.15 -5.33
C CYS A 164 -4.27 -0.20 -5.58
N LEU A 165 -5.01 -0.70 -4.60
CA LEU A 165 -5.65 -2.00 -4.66
C LEU A 165 -7.17 -1.84 -4.64
N HIS A 166 -7.82 -2.62 -5.51
CA HIS A 166 -9.27 -2.79 -5.51
C HIS A 166 -9.59 -4.16 -4.92
N THR A 167 -10.25 -4.17 -3.77
CA THR A 167 -10.58 -5.41 -3.05
C THR A 167 -11.90 -6.00 -3.53
N GLY A 168 -12.86 -5.16 -3.94
CA GLY A 168 -14.19 -5.61 -4.42
C GLY A 168 -14.97 -6.39 -3.35
N TYR A 169 -16.12 -6.93 -3.75
CA TYR A 169 -16.84 -7.89 -2.90
C TYR A 169 -16.09 -9.24 -2.89
N PRO A 170 -16.08 -9.95 -1.74
CA PRO A 170 -15.58 -11.32 -1.69
C PRO A 170 -16.36 -12.22 -2.67
N THR A 171 -15.78 -13.36 -3.04
CA THR A 171 -16.55 -14.38 -3.79
C THR A 171 -17.65 -14.95 -2.92
N GLU A 172 -18.69 -15.51 -3.53
CA GLU A 172 -19.81 -16.16 -2.81
C GLU A 172 -19.32 -17.22 -1.82
N GLU A 173 -18.34 -18.04 -2.22
CA GLU A 173 -17.72 -19.05 -1.36
C GLU A 173 -17.06 -18.43 -0.11
N PHE A 174 -16.33 -17.33 -0.28
CA PHE A 174 -15.69 -16.63 0.83
C PHE A 174 -16.70 -15.92 1.73
N GLU A 175 -17.74 -15.32 1.14
CA GLU A 175 -18.81 -14.67 1.90
C GLU A 175 -19.58 -15.69 2.75
N LEU A 176 -19.83 -16.88 2.21
CA LEU A 176 -20.44 -17.99 2.95
C LEU A 176 -19.56 -18.44 4.13
N GLN A 177 -18.25 -18.62 3.90
CA GLN A 177 -17.32 -18.98 4.99
C GLN A 177 -17.28 -17.89 6.08
N LEU A 178 -17.31 -16.61 5.69
CA LEU A 178 -17.34 -15.49 6.63
C LEU A 178 -18.62 -15.49 7.47
N LEU A 179 -19.77 -15.84 6.86
CA LEU A 179 -21.03 -16.02 7.59
C LEU A 179 -20.93 -17.19 8.58
N GLU A 180 -20.43 -18.35 8.17
CA GLU A 180 -20.29 -19.53 9.04
C GLU A 180 -19.36 -19.27 10.25
N GLU A 181 -18.22 -18.62 10.03
CA GLU A 181 -17.28 -18.27 11.10
C GLU A 181 -17.84 -17.17 12.03
N SER A 182 -18.65 -16.24 11.50
CA SER A 182 -19.32 -15.23 12.32
C SER A 182 -20.38 -15.83 13.25
N VAL A 183 -21.09 -16.87 12.80
CA VAL A 183 -22.14 -17.56 13.57
C VAL A 183 -21.55 -18.47 14.64
N THR A 184 -20.40 -19.09 14.35
CA THR A 184 -19.76 -20.07 15.25
C THR A 184 -18.79 -19.44 16.26
N GLU A 185 -18.46 -18.15 16.12
CA GLU A 185 -17.44 -17.44 16.92
C GLU A 185 -16.05 -18.12 16.95
N THR A 186 -15.76 -19.01 15.99
CA THR A 186 -14.53 -19.83 15.96
C THR A 186 -13.32 -19.13 15.31
N ARG A 187 -13.23 -17.80 15.42
CA ARG A 187 -12.14 -17.05 14.77
C ARG A 187 -10.79 -17.47 15.33
N LYS A 188 -9.92 -17.95 14.42
CA LYS A 188 -8.53 -18.27 14.75
C LYS A 188 -7.76 -16.99 15.09
N ALA A 189 -6.99 -17.04 16.16
CA ALA A 189 -6.00 -16.00 16.43
C ALA A 189 -4.79 -16.21 15.52
N VAL A 190 -4.25 -15.11 14.99
CA VAL A 190 -2.95 -15.12 14.31
C VAL A 190 -1.90 -15.46 15.35
N LEU A 191 -1.13 -16.52 15.11
CA LEU A 191 0.07 -16.76 15.88
C LEU A 191 1.16 -15.87 15.31
N ALA A 192 1.68 -14.96 16.14
CA ALA A 192 2.80 -14.11 15.76
C ALA A 192 4.04 -15.01 15.65
N ASN A 193 4.40 -15.33 14.41
CA ASN A 193 5.36 -16.40 14.10
C ASN A 193 6.62 -15.87 13.40
N VAL A 194 6.68 -14.58 13.14
CA VAL A 194 7.85 -13.88 12.62
C VAL A 194 8.26 -12.86 13.68
N ASP A 195 9.53 -12.77 14.02
CA ASP A 195 10.01 -11.68 14.85
C ASP A 195 10.34 -10.46 13.99
N PHE A 196 10.51 -9.33 14.66
CA PHE A 196 10.81 -8.06 14.03
C PHE A 196 12.11 -8.08 13.19
N GLU A 197 13.17 -8.71 13.70
CA GLU A 197 14.48 -8.77 13.04
C GLU A 197 14.42 -9.62 11.77
N GLN A 198 13.67 -10.72 11.82
CA GLN A 198 13.40 -11.63 10.73
C GLN A 198 12.64 -10.92 9.60
N LEU A 199 11.67 -10.05 9.92
CA LEU A 199 10.98 -9.24 8.92
C LEU A 199 11.95 -8.26 8.22
N LEU A 200 12.84 -7.62 8.97
CA LEU A 200 13.88 -6.76 8.38
C LEU A 200 14.84 -7.54 7.49
N GLN A 201 15.17 -8.78 7.88
CA GLN A 201 15.97 -9.68 7.06
C GLN A 201 15.26 -10.05 5.75
N TYR A 202 13.96 -10.40 5.80
CA TYR A 202 13.16 -10.67 4.60
C TYR A 202 13.13 -9.46 3.66
N ARG A 203 13.05 -8.25 4.20
CA ARG A 203 13.13 -7.01 3.41
C ARG A 203 14.47 -6.87 2.70
N ALA A 204 15.57 -7.12 3.42
CA ALA A 204 16.90 -7.05 2.85
C ALA A 204 17.11 -8.12 1.76
N ASP A 205 16.59 -9.33 1.97
CA ASP A 205 16.72 -10.44 1.02
C ASP A 205 15.84 -10.27 -0.21
N ALA A 206 14.63 -9.73 -0.06
CA ALA A 206 13.78 -9.34 -1.17
C ALA A 206 14.49 -8.38 -2.12
N MET A 207 15.21 -7.37 -1.61
CA MET A 207 15.94 -6.41 -2.45
C MET A 207 17.16 -7.02 -3.17
N LYS A 208 17.59 -8.24 -2.82
CA LYS A 208 18.68 -8.98 -3.50
C LYS A 208 18.20 -9.83 -4.67
N ILE A 209 16.88 -10.00 -4.84
CA ILE A 209 16.32 -10.74 -5.97
C ILE A 209 16.81 -10.15 -7.29
N TYR A 210 17.26 -11.02 -8.20
CA TYR A 210 17.85 -10.60 -9.45
C TYR A 210 16.79 -10.03 -10.41
N ILE A 211 17.10 -8.90 -11.04
CA ILE A 211 16.32 -8.36 -12.17
C ILE A 211 17.24 -8.28 -13.38
N SER A 212 16.88 -9.00 -14.45
CA SER A 212 17.63 -8.95 -15.69
C SER A 212 17.52 -7.58 -16.36
N LYS A 213 18.53 -7.22 -17.17
CA LYS A 213 18.49 -5.97 -17.96
C LYS A 213 17.30 -5.93 -18.91
N ASP A 214 16.82 -7.07 -19.39
CA ASP A 214 15.69 -7.13 -20.32
C ASP A 214 14.36 -6.89 -19.61
N VAL A 215 14.20 -7.38 -18.37
CA VAL A 215 13.04 -7.02 -17.52
C VAL A 215 13.08 -5.53 -17.16
N LEU A 216 14.25 -4.98 -16.79
CA LEU A 216 14.38 -3.54 -16.53
C LEU A 216 14.03 -2.70 -17.77
N ARG A 217 14.48 -3.12 -18.96
CA ARG A 217 14.10 -2.50 -20.23
C ARG A 217 12.60 -2.59 -20.47
N TYR A 218 11.97 -3.73 -20.17
CA TYR A 218 10.53 -3.90 -20.31
C TYR A 218 9.74 -2.90 -19.46
N ILE A 219 10.13 -2.71 -18.18
CA ILE A 219 9.54 -1.69 -17.30
C ILE A 219 9.66 -0.29 -17.92
N VAL A 220 10.86 0.06 -18.43
CA VAL A 220 11.11 1.36 -19.07
C VAL A 220 10.32 1.52 -20.37
N SER A 221 10.15 0.46 -21.15
CA SER A 221 9.35 0.45 -22.38
C SER A 221 7.88 0.73 -22.09
N ILE A 222 7.29 0.11 -21.06
CA ILE A 222 5.92 0.41 -20.61
C ILE A 222 5.81 1.88 -20.20
N ALA A 223 6.75 2.37 -19.40
CA ALA A 223 6.75 3.76 -18.97
C ALA A 223 6.88 4.74 -20.16
N THR A 224 7.73 4.42 -21.14
CA THR A 224 7.93 5.24 -22.33
C THR A 224 6.68 5.26 -23.21
N ALA A 225 6.07 4.09 -23.45
CA ALA A 225 4.83 3.97 -24.21
C ALA A 225 3.69 4.78 -23.58
N SER A 226 3.59 4.78 -22.23
CA SER A 226 2.59 5.58 -21.52
C SER A 226 2.74 7.09 -21.74
N ARG A 227 3.98 7.59 -21.88
CA ARG A 227 4.27 9.03 -22.07
C ARG A 227 3.93 9.51 -23.49
N SER A 228 3.86 8.60 -24.44
CA SER A 228 3.46 8.87 -25.84
C SER A 228 2.00 8.49 -26.14
N HIS A 229 1.26 7.99 -25.15
CA HIS A 229 -0.08 7.47 -25.36
C HIS A 229 -1.10 8.62 -25.56
N ARG A 230 -1.93 8.55 -26.60
CA ARG A 230 -2.86 9.63 -26.99
C ARG A 230 -3.84 10.07 -25.89
N ASN A 231 -4.24 9.14 -25.02
CA ASN A 231 -5.20 9.40 -23.95
C ASN A 231 -4.53 9.84 -22.63
N VAL A 232 -3.19 9.94 -22.60
CA VAL A 232 -2.42 10.23 -21.40
C VAL A 232 -1.84 11.64 -21.49
N GLN A 233 -2.15 12.47 -20.50
CA GLN A 233 -1.57 13.80 -20.35
C GLN A 233 -0.19 13.71 -19.68
N THR A 234 -0.10 12.92 -18.61
CA THR A 234 1.14 12.68 -17.86
C THR A 234 1.33 11.19 -17.68
N GLY A 235 2.39 10.64 -18.28
CA GLY A 235 2.73 9.22 -18.20
C GLY A 235 3.52 8.84 -16.95
N ILE A 236 3.92 7.58 -16.90
CA ILE A 236 4.62 6.97 -15.76
C ILE A 236 5.96 7.67 -15.48
N SER A 237 6.18 8.08 -14.23
CA SER A 237 7.40 8.76 -13.77
C SER A 237 8.58 7.78 -13.54
N PRO A 238 9.83 8.27 -13.49
CA PRO A 238 10.97 7.44 -13.06
C PRO A 238 10.78 6.85 -11.65
N ARG A 239 10.19 7.61 -10.72
CA ARG A 239 9.86 7.12 -9.38
C ARG A 239 8.94 5.90 -9.42
N ALA A 240 7.93 5.94 -10.28
CA ALA A 240 7.04 4.81 -10.49
C ALA A 240 7.79 3.57 -11.01
N THR A 241 8.70 3.73 -11.98
CA THR A 241 9.49 2.58 -12.49
C THR A 241 10.37 1.95 -11.41
N ILE A 242 10.93 2.76 -10.50
CA ILE A 242 11.67 2.27 -9.34
C ILE A 242 10.73 1.53 -8.38
N ALA A 243 9.55 2.09 -8.11
CA ALA A 243 8.55 1.45 -7.25
C ALA A 243 8.12 0.08 -7.79
N LEU A 244 7.87 -0.03 -9.10
CA LEU A 244 7.52 -1.31 -9.73
C LEU A 244 8.68 -2.32 -9.65
N SER A 245 9.92 -1.89 -9.87
CA SER A 245 11.08 -2.80 -9.78
C SER A 245 11.24 -3.39 -8.37
N LYS A 246 11.08 -2.57 -7.32
CA LYS A 246 11.13 -3.01 -5.92
C LYS A 246 9.96 -3.91 -5.56
N ALA A 247 8.75 -3.56 -6.02
CA ALA A 247 7.57 -4.40 -5.85
C ALA A 247 7.76 -5.77 -6.52
N ALA A 248 8.33 -5.80 -7.72
CA ALA A 248 8.57 -7.05 -8.45
C ALA A 248 9.61 -7.94 -7.75
N GLN A 249 10.69 -7.37 -7.21
CA GLN A 249 11.65 -8.09 -6.38
C GLN A 249 10.98 -8.70 -5.14
N SER A 250 10.20 -7.90 -4.40
CA SER A 250 9.45 -8.38 -3.24
C SER A 250 8.42 -9.46 -3.60
N TYR A 251 7.75 -9.32 -4.74
CA TYR A 251 6.78 -10.29 -5.21
C TYR A 251 7.44 -11.61 -5.58
N ALA A 252 8.53 -11.58 -6.35
CA ALA A 252 9.31 -12.77 -6.67
C ALA A 252 9.85 -13.46 -5.39
N TYR A 253 10.29 -12.69 -4.40
CA TYR A 253 10.72 -13.21 -3.10
C TYR A 253 9.61 -13.96 -2.36
N ILE A 254 8.40 -13.40 -2.26
CA ILE A 254 7.28 -14.10 -1.59
C ILE A 254 6.81 -15.33 -2.37
N GLN A 255 6.99 -15.32 -3.70
CA GLN A 255 6.75 -16.47 -4.57
C GLN A 255 7.89 -17.50 -4.54
N ASN A 256 8.88 -17.32 -3.65
CA ASN A 256 10.02 -18.21 -3.46
C ASN A 256 10.87 -18.39 -4.73
N ARG A 257 11.04 -17.30 -5.49
CA ARG A 257 11.92 -17.20 -6.66
C ARG A 257 13.08 -16.27 -6.36
N ASP A 258 14.20 -16.51 -7.05
CA ASP A 258 15.46 -15.77 -6.95
C ASP A 258 15.63 -14.71 -8.06
N TYR A 259 14.70 -14.66 -9.03
CA TYR A 259 14.66 -13.67 -10.10
C TYR A 259 13.24 -13.19 -10.44
N VAL A 260 13.17 -11.96 -10.96
CA VAL A 260 11.94 -11.35 -11.49
C VAL A 260 11.71 -11.75 -12.94
N THR A 261 10.47 -12.06 -13.27
CA THR A 261 10.02 -12.39 -14.64
C THR A 261 9.20 -11.26 -15.26
N PRO A 262 9.03 -11.22 -16.60
CA PRO A 262 8.14 -10.25 -17.24
C PRO A 262 6.67 -10.37 -16.82
N GLU A 263 6.22 -11.58 -16.44
CA GLU A 263 4.85 -11.81 -15.96
C GLU A 263 4.61 -11.14 -14.59
N ASP A 264 5.62 -11.05 -13.73
CA ASP A 264 5.53 -10.27 -12.48
C ASP A 264 5.28 -8.80 -12.76
N ILE A 265 5.95 -8.26 -13.78
CA ILE A 265 5.81 -6.86 -14.19
C ILE A 265 4.39 -6.61 -14.69
N LYS A 266 3.86 -7.49 -15.54
CA LYS A 266 2.47 -7.38 -16.03
C LYS A 266 1.46 -7.49 -14.90
N PHE A 267 1.66 -8.42 -13.97
CA PHE A 267 0.77 -8.62 -12.83
C PHE A 267 0.75 -7.39 -11.91
N LEU A 268 1.91 -6.81 -11.62
CA LEU A 268 2.03 -5.69 -10.69
C LEU A 268 1.76 -4.31 -11.32
N ALA A 269 1.93 -4.16 -12.64
CA ALA A 269 1.79 -2.89 -13.33
C ALA A 269 0.40 -2.23 -13.13
N PRO A 270 -0.75 -2.93 -13.16
CA PRO A 270 -2.04 -2.31 -12.87
C PRO A 270 -2.09 -1.67 -11.47
N TYR A 271 -1.54 -2.34 -10.46
CA TYR A 271 -1.57 -1.85 -9.08
C TYR A 271 -0.58 -0.72 -8.82
N VAL A 272 0.54 -0.68 -9.54
CA VAL A 272 1.61 0.32 -9.34
C VAL A 272 1.51 1.49 -10.32
N PHE A 273 1.13 1.27 -11.58
CA PHE A 273 1.16 2.32 -12.61
C PHE A 273 -0.18 3.00 -12.84
N ALA A 274 -1.31 2.30 -12.71
CA ALA A 274 -2.59 2.85 -13.15
C ALA A 274 -2.94 4.16 -12.44
N HIS A 275 -2.83 4.23 -11.10
CA HIS A 275 -3.14 5.45 -10.35
C HIS A 275 -2.21 6.63 -10.65
N ARG A 276 -1.03 6.36 -11.20
CA ARG A 276 0.00 7.36 -11.56
C ARG A 276 -0.14 7.93 -12.97
N LEU A 277 -1.10 7.45 -13.74
CA LEU A 277 -1.45 8.05 -15.03
C LEU A 277 -2.39 9.23 -14.81
N THR A 278 -2.11 10.35 -15.46
CA THR A 278 -3.07 11.45 -15.63
C THR A 278 -3.59 11.39 -17.06
N LEU A 279 -4.90 11.25 -17.23
CA LEU A 279 -5.52 11.18 -18.56
C LEU A 279 -5.76 12.58 -19.12
N THR A 280 -5.84 12.68 -20.45
CA THR A 280 -6.38 13.88 -21.10
C THR A 280 -7.89 13.95 -20.88
N LEU A 281 -8.50 15.14 -21.06
CA LEU A 281 -9.97 15.29 -20.97
C LEU A 281 -10.71 14.31 -21.91
N GLU A 282 -10.19 14.11 -23.12
CA GLU A 282 -10.73 13.12 -24.05
C GLU A 282 -10.53 11.69 -23.55
N GLY A 283 -9.38 11.40 -22.93
CA GLY A 283 -9.06 10.12 -22.32
C GLY A 283 -9.99 9.76 -21.16
N GLU A 284 -10.35 10.73 -20.31
CA GLU A 284 -11.32 10.53 -19.21
C GLU A 284 -12.73 10.17 -19.71
N ILE A 285 -13.10 10.64 -20.91
CA ILE A 285 -14.41 10.35 -21.52
C ILE A 285 -14.40 8.99 -22.23
N LYS A 286 -13.33 8.69 -22.97
CA LYS A 286 -13.26 7.54 -23.88
C LYS A 286 -12.62 6.29 -23.28
N SER A 287 -11.98 6.42 -22.12
CA SER A 287 -11.15 5.36 -21.53
C SER A 287 -11.12 5.48 -20.01
N SER A 288 -10.33 4.62 -19.37
CA SER A 288 -10.03 4.67 -17.95
C SER A 288 -8.54 4.40 -17.73
N LYS A 289 -8.01 4.76 -16.56
CA LYS A 289 -6.61 4.48 -16.21
C LYS A 289 -6.31 2.97 -16.32
N ALA A 290 -7.28 2.12 -15.95
CA ALA A 290 -7.19 0.67 -16.08
C ALA A 290 -7.15 0.22 -17.55
N MET A 291 -8.05 0.71 -18.41
CA MET A 291 -8.08 0.35 -19.83
C MET A 291 -6.81 0.79 -20.57
N VAL A 292 -6.29 1.99 -20.28
CA VAL A 292 -5.01 2.43 -20.83
C VAL A 292 -3.87 1.52 -20.39
N MET A 293 -3.88 1.05 -19.13
CA MET A 293 -2.88 0.11 -18.65
C MET A 293 -2.94 -1.25 -19.34
N GLU A 294 -4.15 -1.79 -19.53
CA GLU A 294 -4.35 -3.02 -20.31
C GLU A 294 -3.85 -2.87 -21.76
N GLU A 295 -4.16 -1.76 -22.43
CA GLU A 295 -3.68 -1.46 -23.78
C GLU A 295 -2.15 -1.38 -23.83
N LEU A 296 -1.52 -0.73 -22.87
CA LEU A 296 -0.05 -0.64 -22.78
C LEU A 296 0.59 -2.02 -22.57
N LEU A 297 0.04 -2.86 -21.68
CA LEU A 297 0.57 -4.20 -21.41
C LEU A 297 0.37 -5.16 -22.59
N ALA A 298 -0.67 -4.96 -23.38
CA ALA A 298 -0.93 -5.75 -24.60
C ALA A 298 -0.04 -5.33 -25.78
N THR A 299 0.33 -4.05 -25.86
CA THR A 299 1.07 -3.49 -27.02
C THR A 299 2.59 -3.53 -26.85
N VAL A 300 3.09 -3.40 -25.63
CA VAL A 300 4.54 -3.41 -25.39
C VAL A 300 5.06 -4.85 -25.44
N PRO A 301 6.01 -5.16 -26.34
CA PRO A 301 6.49 -6.52 -26.52
C PRO A 301 7.20 -7.02 -25.25
N VAL A 302 6.82 -8.23 -24.85
CA VAL A 302 7.44 -8.94 -23.73
C VAL A 302 8.82 -9.42 -24.18
N PRO A 303 9.88 -9.21 -23.39
CA PRO A 303 11.20 -9.72 -23.74
C PRO A 303 11.17 -11.25 -23.77
N VAL A 304 11.77 -11.85 -24.79
CA VAL A 304 12.01 -13.29 -24.84
C VAL A 304 13.24 -13.56 -23.98
N GLU A 305 13.05 -14.13 -22.79
CA GLU A 305 14.19 -14.63 -22.02
C GLU A 305 14.81 -15.79 -22.82
N MET A 306 15.99 -15.55 -23.40
CA MET A 306 16.83 -16.67 -23.82
C MET A 306 17.21 -17.39 -22.55
N GLY A 307 16.59 -18.57 -22.33
CA GLY A 307 16.79 -19.36 -21.13
C GLY A 307 18.27 -19.48 -20.76
N MET A 308 18.57 -19.26 -19.49
CA MET A 308 19.85 -19.70 -18.92
C MET A 308 19.93 -21.22 -18.92
#